data_AF-A0A2D9AAD9-F1
#
_entry.id   AF-A0A2D9AAD9-F1
#
_cell.length_a   1.000
_cell.length_b   1.000
_cell.length_c   1.000
_cell.angle_alpha   90.00
_cell.angle_beta   90.00
_cell.angle_gamma   90.00
#
_symmetry.space_group_name_H-M   'P 1'
#
loop_
_entity.id
_entity.type
_entity.pdbx_description
1 polymer ?
#
loop_
_entity_poly.entity_id
_entity_poly.type
_entity_poly.pdbx_seq_one_letter_code
_entity_poly.pdbx_strand_id
1 'polypeptide(L)' 'MSDSVAIDAKRILLRYGAPINVLDEVSDEDRIALACDIAKTNLADREARLKELLAERRSDS' A
#
# COMPACT_ATOMS: atom_id res chain seq x y z
N MET A 1 15.05 -7.43 -10.52
CA MET A 1 13.88 -6.85 -11.23
C MET A 1 12.69 -6.70 -10.30
N SER A 2 12.46 -7.62 -9.34
CA SER A 2 11.49 -7.46 -8.24
C SER A 2 11.70 -6.20 -7.41
N ASP A 3 12.96 -5.84 -7.12
CA ASP A 3 13.27 -4.74 -6.20
C ASP A 3 12.75 -3.39 -6.72
N SER A 4 12.78 -3.18 -8.04
CA SER A 4 12.25 -1.95 -8.66
C SER A 4 10.73 -1.85 -8.48
N VAL A 5 10.01 -2.96 -8.61
CA VAL A 5 8.55 -3.00 -8.48
C VAL A 5 8.15 -2.80 -7.01
N ALA A 6 8.86 -3.44 -6.08
CA ALA A 6 8.63 -3.27 -4.64
C ALA A 6 8.90 -1.83 -4.18
N ILE A 7 9.97 -1.19 -4.68
CA ILE A 7 10.27 0.23 -4.40
C ILE A 7 9.16 1.14 -4.94
N ASP A 8 8.69 0.91 -6.16
CA ASP A 8 7.61 1.72 -6.75
C ASP A 8 6.28 1.51 -6.02
N ALA A 9 5.97 0.27 -5.64
CA ALA A 9 4.82 -0.03 -4.79
C ALA A 9 4.90 0.72 -3.46
N LYS A 10 6.05 0.66 -2.76
CA LYS A 10 6.27 1.43 -1.53
C LYS A 10 6.08 2.93 -1.76
N ARG A 11 6.60 3.48 -2.87
CA ARG A 11 6.45 4.90 -3.22
C ARG A 11 4.99 5.30 -3.46
N ILE A 12 4.21 4.46 -4.14
CA ILE A 12 2.77 4.67 -4.37
C ILE A 12 2.03 4.70 -3.03
N LEU A 13 2.28 3.74 -2.15
CA LEU A 13 1.60 3.65 -0.85
C LEU A 13 1.96 4.84 0.05
N LEU A 14 3.23 5.26 0.08
CA LEU A 14 3.66 6.46 0.80
C LEU A 14 2.97 7.73 0.27
N ARG A 15 2.85 7.85 -1.06
CA ARG A 15 2.18 9.00 -1.70
C ARG A 15 0.73 9.17 -1.25
N TYR A 16 0.03 8.06 -0.99
CA TYR A 16 -1.37 8.08 -0.55
C TYR A 16 -1.54 7.91 0.97
N GLY A 17 -0.46 8.10 1.75
CA GLY A 17 -0.55 8.30 3.19
C GLY A 17 -0.34 7.05 4.05
N ALA A 18 0.17 5.94 3.51
CA ALA A 18 0.59 4.82 4.35
C ALA A 18 1.78 5.23 5.25
N PRO A 19 1.72 4.99 6.57
CA PRO A 19 2.85 5.24 7.46
C PRO A 19 4.06 4.38 7.10
N ILE A 20 5.26 4.96 7.08
CA ILE A 20 6.48 4.24 6.67
C ILE A 20 6.80 3.06 7.57
N ASN A 21 6.60 3.19 8.88
CA ASN A 21 6.82 2.13 9.86
C ASN A 21 5.88 0.94 9.62
N VAL A 22 4.63 1.19 9.23
CA VAL A 22 3.70 0.13 8.85
C VAL A 22 4.19 -0.57 7.57
N LEU A 23 4.64 0.18 6.57
CA LEU A 23 5.12 -0.42 5.31
C LEU A 23 6.44 -1.19 5.45
N ASP A 24 7.25 -0.91 6.46
CA ASP A 24 8.49 -1.65 6.74
C ASP A 24 8.22 -3.05 7.31
N GLU A 25 7.05 -3.26 7.91
CA GLU A 25 6.58 -4.55 8.44
C GLU A 25 5.78 -5.36 7.39
N VAL A 26 5.41 -4.75 6.27
CA VAL A 26 4.65 -5.39 5.18
C VAL A 26 5.62 -5.99 4.16
N SER A 27 5.38 -7.25 3.77
CA SER A 27 6.17 -7.96 2.77
C SER A 27 6.17 -7.23 1.42
N ASP A 28 7.19 -7.45 0.59
CA ASP A 28 7.24 -6.87 -0.75
C ASP A 28 6.02 -7.27 -1.61
N GLU A 29 5.61 -8.53 -1.52
CA GLU A 29 4.47 -9.07 -2.26
C GLU A 29 3.16 -8.38 -1.85
N ASP A 30 2.95 -8.20 -0.54
CA ASP A 30 1.78 -7.48 -0.02
C ASP A 30 1.78 -6.00 -0.40
N ARG A 31 2.95 -5.33 -0.38
CA ARG A 31 3.07 -3.95 -0.83
C ARG A 31 2.70 -3.82 -2.30
N ILE A 32 3.16 -4.76 -3.14
CA ILE A 32 2.84 -4.78 -4.56
C ILE A 32 1.34 -5.00 -4.77
N ALA A 33 0.72 -5.93 -4.05
CA ALA A 33 -0.72 -6.19 -4.12
C ALA A 33 -1.54 -4.95 -3.72
N LEU A 34 -1.22 -4.34 -2.57
CA LEU A 34 -1.85 -3.11 -2.10
C LEU A 34 -1.70 -1.97 -3.11
N ALA A 35 -0.50 -1.76 -3.67
CA ALA A 35 -0.27 -0.72 -4.66
C ALA A 35 -1.09 -0.95 -5.94
N CYS A 36 -1.28 -2.20 -6.36
CA CYS A 36 -2.13 -2.54 -7.50
C CYS A 36 -3.60 -2.19 -7.23
N ASP A 37 -4.12 -2.48 -6.04
CA ASP A 37 -5.50 -2.17 -5.67
C ASP A 37 -5.73 -0.66 -5.58
N ILE A 38 -4.77 0.08 -5.03
CA ILE A 38 -4.80 1.55 -5.02
C ILE A 38 -4.72 2.12 -6.43
N ALA A 39 -3.88 1.57 -7.30
CA ALA A 39 -3.77 2.03 -8.69
C ALA A 39 -5.08 1.88 -9.47
N LYS A 40 -5.86 0.82 -9.19
CA LYS A 40 -7.19 0.58 -9.79
C LYS A 40 -8.32 1.44 -9.21
N THR A 41 -8.06 2.12 -8.10
CA THR A 41 -9.03 3.01 -7.44
C THR A 41 -9.02 4.40 -8.09
N ASN A 42 -10.19 5.05 -8.15
CA ASN A 42 -10.32 6.45 -8.57
C ASN A 42 -9.37 7.34 -7.79
N LEU A 43 -8.70 8.27 -8.47
CA LEU A 43 -7.63 9.08 -7.86
C LEU A 43 -8.07 9.79 -6.57
N ALA A 44 -9.30 10.32 -6.54
CA ALA A 44 -9.87 11.02 -5.38
C ALA A 44 -10.06 10.11 -4.16
N ASP A 45 -10.22 8.80 -4.37
CA ASP A 45 -10.59 7.84 -3.32
C ASP A 45 -9.39 7.04 -2.80
N ARG A 46 -8.22 7.15 -3.45
CA ARG A 46 -7.03 6.34 -3.16
C ARG A 46 -6.55 6.44 -1.71
N GLU A 47 -6.55 7.64 -1.14
CA GLU A 47 -6.14 7.83 0.26
C GLU A 47 -7.12 7.15 1.23
N ALA A 48 -8.43 7.37 1.03
CA ALA A 48 -9.46 6.77 1.86
C ALA A 48 -9.39 5.23 1.77
N ARG A 49 -9.30 4.69 0.56
CA ARG A 49 -9.22 3.25 0.34
C ARG A 49 -7.96 2.63 0.95
N LEU A 50 -6.82 3.32 0.89
CA LEU A 50 -5.59 2.84 1.52
C LEU A 50 -5.72 2.78 3.04
N LYS A 51 -6.37 3.75 3.67
CA LYS A 51 -6.61 3.74 5.12
C LYS A 51 -7.50 2.57 5.53
N GLU A 52 -8.55 2.27 4.78
CA GLU A 52 -9.42 1.11 5.00
C GLU A 52 -8.64 -0.21 4.93
N LEU A 53 -7.92 -0.43 3.83
CA LEU A 53 -7.13 -1.67 3.61
C LEU A 53 -6.08 -1.89 4.70
N LEU A 54 -5.44 -0.82 5.19
CA LEU A 54 -4.47 -0.91 6.29
C LEU A 54 -5.15 -1.15 7.64
N ALA A 55 -6.40 -0.70 7.83
CA ALA A 55 -7.16 -0.96 9.05
C ALA A 55 -7.70 -2.39 9.09
N GLU A 56 -8.20 -2.91 7.97
CA GLU A 56 -8.62 -4.30 7.80
C GLU A 56 -7.48 -5.25 8.19
N ARG A 57 -6.28 -5.05 7.61
CA ARG A 57 -5.08 -5.86 7.93
C ARG A 57 -4.67 -5.84 9.40
N ARG A 58 -4.84 -4.71 10.10
CA ARG A 58 -4.55 -4.61 11.54
C ARG A 58 -5.56 -5.34 12.42
N SER A 59 -6.75 -5.61 11.90
CA SER A 59 -7.84 -6.26 12.64
C SER A 59 -7.79 -7.79 12.52
N ASP A 60 -7.06 -8.30 11.53
CA ASP A 60 -6.90 -9.74 11.25
C ASP A 60 -5.67 -10.38 11.94
N SER A 61 -4.90 -9.59 12.71
CA SER A 61 -3.72 -10.02 13.51
C SER A 61 -4.00 -9.89 15.00
#